data_AF-A0A399ZJ62-F1
#
_entry.id   AF-A0A399ZJ62-F1
#
_cell.length_a   1.000
_cell.length_b   1.000
_cell.length_c   1.000
_cell.angle_alpha   90.00
_cell.angle_beta   90.00
_cell.angle_gamma   90.00
#
_symmetry.space_group_name_H-M   'P 1'
#
loop_
_entity.id
_entity.type
_entity.pdbx_description
1 polymer ?
#
loop_
_entity_poly.entity_id
_entity_poly.type
_entity_poly.pdbx_seq_one_letter_code
_entity_poly.pdbx_strand_id
1 'polypeptide(L)'
;MSTRFILIRHGETEWNRQDRFRGRSDVPLNANGLAQAQKIAARFTNVPVSAVYASLLPRAIQTAAPLAQAHQLEIEQTADLLDIDYGAWAWRAKTSSQNFPTSMRSGRKRPAR
;
A
#
# COMPACT_ATOMS: atom_id res chain seq x y z
N MET A 1 -19.29 19.76 11.02
CA MET A 1 -18.32 18.71 11.42
C MET A 1 -17.55 18.29 10.19
N SER A 2 -16.22 18.16 10.25
CA SER A 2 -15.38 17.75 9.11
C SER A 2 -14.57 16.51 9.47
N THR A 3 -14.60 15.49 8.62
CA THR A 3 -13.77 14.29 8.78
C THR A 3 -12.44 14.48 8.04
N ARG A 4 -11.32 14.19 8.71
CA ARG A 4 -9.98 14.23 8.10
C ARG A 4 -9.55 12.83 7.74
N PHE A 5 -9.25 12.61 6.46
CA PHE A 5 -8.65 11.36 6.00
C PHE A 5 -7.14 11.52 5.89
N ILE A 6 -6.41 10.53 6.40
CA ILE A 6 -4.96 10.44 6.30
C ILE A 6 -4.62 9.20 5.48
N LEU A 7 -4.07 9.40 4.29
CA LEU A 7 -3.78 8.33 3.34
C LEU A 7 -2.33 7.91 3.48
N ILE A 8 -2.11 6.65 3.88
CA ILE A 8 -0.79 6.06 4.03
C ILE A 8 -0.61 4.98 2.97
N ARG A 9 0.44 5.11 2.15
CA ARG A 9 0.85 4.04 1.24
C ARG A 9 1.60 2.98 2.04
N HIS A 10 1.37 1.71 1.71
CA HIS A 10 2.09 0.59 2.32
C HIS A 10 3.61 0.75 2.19
N GLY A 11 4.35 0.24 3.17
CA GLY A 11 5.81 0.21 3.15
C GLY A 11 6.39 -0.64 2.01
N GLU A 12 7.71 -0.63 1.87
CA GLU A 12 8.40 -1.37 0.82
C GLU A 12 8.19 -2.90 0.93
N THR A 13 7.96 -3.54 -0.21
CA THR A 13 8.02 -5.00 -0.36
C THR A 13 9.19 -5.40 -1.27
N GLU A 14 9.53 -6.69 -1.28
CA GLU A 14 10.58 -7.18 -2.18
C GLU A 14 10.25 -6.94 -3.66
N TRP A 15 8.96 -6.98 -4.04
CA TRP A 15 8.52 -6.69 -5.41
C TRP A 15 8.50 -5.18 -5.73
N ASN A 16 8.49 -4.29 -4.73
CA ASN A 16 8.82 -2.89 -4.97
C ASN A 16 10.28 -2.75 -5.40
N ARG A 17 11.20 -3.38 -4.67
CA ARG A 17 12.64 -3.32 -4.90
C ARG A 17 13.04 -3.91 -6.25
N GLN A 18 12.36 -4.98 -6.68
CA GLN A 18 12.57 -5.64 -7.98
C GLN A 18 11.79 -5.00 -9.13
N ASP A 19 11.08 -3.89 -8.88
CA ASP A 19 10.21 -3.21 -9.83
C ASP A 19 9.25 -4.16 -10.58
N ARG A 20 8.53 -4.99 -9.82
CA ARG A 20 7.49 -5.90 -10.32
C ARG A 20 6.09 -5.35 -10.09
N PHE A 21 5.15 -5.75 -10.94
CA PHE A 21 3.72 -5.56 -10.67
C PHE A 21 3.28 -6.49 -9.54
N ARG A 22 2.66 -5.91 -8.51
CA ARG A 22 2.14 -6.64 -7.35
C ARG A 22 0.66 -6.95 -7.50
N GLY A 23 -0.11 -5.91 -7.81
CA GLY A 23 -1.58 -5.97 -7.77
C GLY A 23 -2.08 -6.52 -6.45
N ARG A 24 -3.05 -7.42 -6.52
CA ARG A 24 -3.66 -8.05 -5.34
C ARG A 24 -2.88 -9.25 -4.80
N SER A 25 -1.64 -9.44 -5.23
CA SER A 25 -0.80 -10.53 -4.71
C SER A 25 -0.44 -10.33 -3.24
N ASP A 26 -0.38 -11.43 -2.50
CA ASP A 26 -0.03 -11.50 -1.07
C ASP A 26 1.47 -11.34 -0.84
N VAL A 27 2.01 -10.18 -1.20
CA VAL A 27 3.41 -9.83 -0.97
C VAL A 27 3.51 -9.05 0.35
N PRO A 28 4.20 -9.56 1.38
CA PRO A 28 4.41 -8.85 2.64
C PRO A 28 5.46 -7.74 2.52
N LEU A 29 5.57 -6.91 3.55
CA LEU A 29 6.66 -5.95 3.71
C LEU A 29 8.01 -6.67 3.84
N ASN A 30 9.06 -6.04 3.31
CA ASN A 30 10.43 -6.44 3.60
C ASN A 30 10.92 -5.74 4.89
N ALA A 31 12.17 -5.99 5.30
CA ALA A 31 12.75 -5.40 6.51
C ALA A 31 12.71 -3.84 6.49
N ASN A 32 12.95 -3.23 5.32
CA ASN A 32 12.86 -1.78 5.16
C ASN A 32 11.41 -1.28 5.28
N GLY A 33 10.45 -2.00 4.69
CA GLY A 33 9.02 -1.71 4.82
C GLY A 33 8.53 -1.78 6.26
N LEU A 34 8.98 -2.78 7.03
CA LEU A 34 8.68 -2.89 8.45
C LEU A 34 9.26 -1.71 9.24
N ALA A 35 10.50 -1.30 8.95
CA ALA A 35 11.09 -0.11 9.56
C ALA A 35 10.34 1.18 9.19
N GLN A 36 9.83 1.29 7.95
CA GLN A 36 8.99 2.41 7.53
C GLN A 36 7.67 2.45 8.31
N ALA A 37 7.01 1.30 8.51
CA ALA A 37 5.79 1.18 9.30
C ALA A 37 5.98 1.67 10.75
N GLN A 38 7.11 1.29 11.37
CA GLN A 38 7.45 1.75 12.72
C GLN A 38 7.68 3.27 12.78
N LYS A 39 8.36 3.84 11.79
CA LYS A 39 8.57 5.30 11.70
C LYS A 39 7.26 6.07 11.54
N ILE A 40 6.32 5.51 10.78
CA ILE A 40 4.96 6.07 10.66
C ILE A 40 4.28 6.06 12.02
N ALA A 41 4.24 4.94 12.72
CA ALA A 41 3.64 4.87 14.06
C ALA A 41 4.23 5.91 15.03
N ALA A 42 5.56 6.01 15.08
CA ALA A 42 6.26 7.00 15.91
C ALA A 42 5.91 8.46 15.54
N ARG A 43 5.65 8.74 14.26
CA ARG A 43 5.26 10.09 13.81
C ARG A 43 3.82 10.46 14.21
N PHE A 44 3.00 9.45 14.49
CA PHE A 44 1.57 9.59 14.78
C PHE A 44 1.23 9.54 16.28
N THR A 45 2.20 9.31 17.17
CA THR A 45 1.99 9.24 18.62
C THR A 45 1.13 10.38 19.18
N ASN A 46 1.30 11.61 18.69
CA ASN A 46 0.55 12.79 19.15
C ASN A 46 -0.52 13.27 18.16
N VAL A 47 -0.85 12.46 17.16
CA VAL A 47 -1.91 12.75 16.19
C VAL A 47 -3.16 11.99 16.64
N PRO A 48 -4.30 12.65 16.87
CA PRO A 48 -5.53 11.95 17.20
C PRO A 48 -5.97 11.09 16.01
N VAL A 49 -6.09 9.79 16.23
CA VAL A 49 -6.59 8.80 15.27
C VAL A 49 -7.79 8.12 15.91
N SER A 50 -8.93 8.14 15.22
CA SER A 50 -10.18 7.55 15.72
C SER A 50 -10.49 6.18 15.12
N ALA A 51 -9.91 5.86 13.97
CA ALA A 51 -10.10 4.59 13.27
C ALA A 51 -8.91 4.31 12.34
N VAL A 52 -8.64 3.03 12.09
CA VAL A 52 -7.58 2.58 11.18
C VAL A 52 -8.19 1.60 10.18
N TYR A 53 -8.11 1.94 8.89
CA TYR A 53 -8.57 1.10 7.80
C TYR A 53 -7.40 0.56 6.99
N ALA A 54 -7.48 -0.68 6.53
CA ALA A 54 -6.51 -1.26 5.61
C ALA A 54 -7.19 -2.14 4.56
N SER A 55 -6.53 -2.29 3.41
CA SER A 55 -6.91 -3.35 2.46
C SER A 55 -6.65 -4.73 3.08
N LEU A 56 -7.26 -5.78 2.52
CA LEU A 56 -7.01 -7.17 2.92
C LEU A 56 -5.56 -7.65 2.66
N LEU A 57 -4.73 -6.86 1.97
CA LEU A 57 -3.39 -7.29 1.55
C LEU A 57 -2.38 -7.21 2.71
N PRO A 58 -1.52 -8.23 2.90
CA PRO A 58 -0.58 -8.31 4.02
C PRO A 58 0.28 -7.06 4.21
N ARG A 59 0.80 -6.49 3.12
CA ARG A 59 1.63 -5.26 3.17
C ARG A 59 0.89 -4.04 3.73
N ALA A 60 -0.41 -3.91 3.49
CA ALA A 60 -1.20 -2.81 4.03
C ALA A 60 -1.42 -3.01 5.54
N ILE A 61 -1.83 -4.22 5.92
CA ILE A 61 -2.05 -4.61 7.32
C ILE A 61 -0.76 -4.44 8.13
N GLN A 62 0.38 -4.95 7.64
CA GLN A 62 1.68 -4.82 8.30
C GLN A 62 2.16 -3.37 8.40
N THR A 63 1.75 -2.49 7.47
CA THR A 63 2.06 -1.05 7.56
C THR A 63 1.23 -0.38 8.65
N ALA A 64 -0.05 -0.75 8.76
CA ALA A 64 -0.98 -0.17 9.72
C ALA A 64 -0.80 -0.70 11.14
N ALA A 65 -0.34 -1.94 11.32
CA ALA A 65 -0.27 -2.61 12.63
C ALA A 65 0.48 -1.84 13.73
N PRO A 66 1.69 -1.28 13.48
CA PRO A 66 2.37 -0.52 14.52
C PRO A 66 1.61 0.74 14.96
N LEU A 67 0.92 1.40 14.01
CA LEU A 67 0.11 2.58 14.29
C LEU A 67 -1.15 2.19 15.08
N ALA A 68 -1.86 1.17 14.62
CA ALA A 68 -3.06 0.67 15.31
C ALA A 68 -2.74 0.25 16.76
N GLN A 69 -1.63 -0.46 16.97
CA GLN A 69 -1.15 -0.83 18.30
C GLN A 69 -0.83 0.40 19.16
N ALA A 70 -0.13 1.39 18.63
CA ALA A 70 0.22 2.60 19.36
C ALA A 70 -1.01 3.42 19.80
N HIS A 71 -2.11 3.34 19.05
CA HIS A 71 -3.39 3.99 19.36
C HIS A 71 -4.39 3.08 20.06
N GLN A 72 -4.05 1.82 20.34
CA GLN A 72 -4.95 0.82 20.92
C GLN A 72 -6.25 0.63 20.11
N LEU A 73 -6.12 0.64 18.79
CA LEU A 73 -7.23 0.46 17.85
C LEU A 73 -7.11 -0.88 17.12
N GLU A 74 -8.24 -1.43 16.70
CA GLU A 74 -8.26 -2.52 15.73
C GLU A 74 -8.10 -1.98 14.30
N ILE A 75 -7.63 -2.86 13.40
CA ILE A 75 -7.58 -2.54 11.98
C ILE A 75 -8.86 -3.03 11.33
N GLU A 76 -9.66 -2.10 10.82
CA GLU A 76 -10.83 -2.40 9.99
C GLU A 76 -10.36 -2.75 8.58
N GLN A 77 -10.41 -4.04 8.25
CA GLN A 77 -10.00 -4.56 6.96
C GLN A 77 -11.15 -4.47 5.95
N THR A 78 -10.90 -3.91 4.76
CA THR A 78 -11.92 -3.82 3.69
C THR A 78 -11.36 -4.17 2.31
N ALA A 79 -12.18 -4.82 1.49
CA ALA A 79 -11.87 -5.09 0.09
C ALA A 79 -11.90 -3.83 -0.80
N ASP A 80 -12.56 -2.77 -0.35
CA ASP A 80 -12.71 -1.52 -1.11
C ASP A 80 -11.39 -0.74 -1.28
N LEU A 81 -10.38 -1.08 -0.47
CA LEU A 81 -9.04 -0.49 -0.51
C LEU A 81 -8.01 -1.37 -1.24
N LEU A 82 -8.44 -2.43 -1.92
CA LEU A 82 -7.54 -3.32 -2.66
C LEU A 82 -6.80 -2.57 -3.78
N ASP A 83 -5.55 -2.97 -4.01
CA ASP A 83 -4.74 -2.51 -5.13
C ASP A 83 -5.40 -2.91 -6.47
N ILE A 84 -4.96 -2.28 -7.55
CA ILE A 84 -5.39 -2.58 -8.91
C ILE A 84 -5.15 -4.07 -9.20
N ASP A 85 -6.15 -4.73 -9.78
CA ASP A 85 -5.97 -6.09 -10.26
C ASP A 85 -5.23 -6.07 -11.61
N TYR A 86 -3.99 -6.55 -11.58
CA TYR A 86 -3.16 -6.68 -12.76
C TYR A 86 -3.38 -8.02 -13.49
N GLY A 87 -4.20 -8.94 -12.97
CA GLY A 87 -4.44 -10.26 -13.55
C GLY A 87 -3.14 -11.03 -13.81
N ALA A 88 -3.00 -11.58 -15.02
CA ALA A 88 -1.82 -12.35 -15.47
C ALA A 88 -0.48 -11.57 -15.44
N TRP A 89 -0.53 -10.29 -15.08
CA TRP A 89 0.63 -9.40 -14.98
C TRP A 89 1.13 -9.19 -13.58
N ALA A 90 0.43 -9.67 -12.55
CA ALA A 90 1.04 -9.88 -11.25
C ALA A 90 2.42 -10.57 -11.45
N TRP A 91 3.38 -10.38 -10.55
CA TRP A 91 4.75 -10.91 -10.58
C TRP A 91 5.68 -10.41 -11.72
N ARG A 92 5.16 -9.87 -12.84
CA ARG A 92 6.01 -9.46 -13.98
C ARG A 92 6.85 -8.22 -13.66
N ALA A 93 8.10 -8.19 -14.13
CA ALA A 93 8.95 -7.01 -14.07
C ALA A 93 8.41 -5.90 -14.97
N LYS A 94 8.38 -4.65 -14.50
CA LYS A 94 7.88 -3.51 -15.27
C LYS A 94 8.82 -3.06 -16.38
N THR A 95 10.11 -3.39 -16.28
CA THR A 95 11.14 -3.13 -17.29
C THR A 95 11.05 -4.02 -18.51
N SER A 96 10.18 -5.05 -18.50
CA SER A 96 9.83 -5.84 -19.68
C SER A 96 9.08 -4.93 -20.68
N SER A 97 9.84 -4.24 -21.54
CA SER A 97 9.34 -3.36 -22.60
C SER A 97 8.34 -4.02 -23.56
N GLN A 98 8.23 -5.35 -23.52
CA GLN A 98 7.43 -6.11 -24.48
C GLN A 98 5.94 -6.14 -24.17
N ASN A 99 5.48 -5.77 -22.98
CA ASN A 99 4.13 -6.09 -22.60
C ASN A 99 3.67 -5.00 -21.59
N PHE A 100 2.82 -4.08 -22.03
CA PHE A 100 1.90 -3.36 -21.14
C PHE A 100 0.51 -3.68 -21.68
N PRO A 101 -0.50 -3.95 -20.83
CA PRO A 101 -1.85 -4.13 -21.34
C PRO A 101 -2.24 -2.89 -22.15
N THR A 102 -2.89 -3.07 -23.30
CA THR A 102 -3.32 -1.96 -24.17
C THR A 102 -4.16 -0.95 -23.39
N SER A 103 -4.91 -1.42 -22.37
CA SER A 103 -5.67 -0.61 -21.41
C SER A 103 -4.84 0.28 -20.48
N MET A 104 -3.54 -0.01 -20.28
CA MET A 104 -2.62 0.85 -19.51
C MET A 104 -1.83 1.83 -20.37
N ARG A 105 -1.85 1.69 -21.71
CA ARG A 105 -1.23 2.67 -22.61
C ARG A 105 -1.96 4.02 -22.58
N SER A 106 -3.27 4.04 -22.30
CA SER A 106 -4.06 5.28 -22.20
C SER A 106 -3.88 6.05 -20.89
N GLY A 107 -3.34 5.40 -19.84
CA GLY A 107 -3.14 5.99 -18.51
C GLY A 107 -1.82 6.72 -18.29
N ARG A 108 -0.86 6.62 -19.23
CA ARG A 108 0.35 7.47 -19.24
C ARG A 108 0.08 8.86 -19.85
N LYS A 109 -1.09 9.45 -19.61
CA LYS A 109 -1.13 10.90 -19.60
C LYS A 109 -0.36 11.29 -18.34
N ARG A 110 0.79 11.95 -18.51
CA ARG A 110 1.44 12.70 -17.43
C ARG A 110 0.33 13.35 -16.60
N PRO A 111 0.25 13.15 -15.27
CA PRO A 111 -0.64 14.00 -14.48
C PRO A 111 -0.22 15.44 -14.83
N ALA A 112 -1.19 16.24 -15.27
CA ALA A 112 -0.93 17.64 -15.53
C ALA A 112 -0.29 18.23 -14.26
N ARG A 113 0.77 19.03 -14.49
CA ARG A 113 1.58 19.69 -13.45
C ARG A 113 0.74 20.31 -12.35
#